data_AF-A0A523HJP1-F1
#
_entry.id   AF-A0A523HJP1-F1
#
_cell.length_a   1.000
_cell.length_b   1.000
_cell.length_c   1.000
_cell.angle_alpha   90.00
_cell.angle_beta   90.00
_cell.angle_gamma   90.00
#
_symmetry.space_group_name_H-M   'P 1'
#
loop_
_entity.id
_entity.type
_entity.pdbx_description
1 polymer ?
#
loop_
_entity_poly.entity_id
_entity_poly.type
_entity_poly.pdbx_seq_one_letter_code
_entity_poly.pdbx_strand_id
1 'polypeptide(L)'
;MGLKLHNTFTRTKEEFVPVEKGKVKFYMCGPTVYDYIHIGNARAFIAGDVLRRFMKYIGYDVTYVLNLTDIDDKIIQRSQKEGVSTESITEKFSKAFFEDIDTLGIEKADAYPRATEHVEEIIVLIKRLIGQASAYQVGGDVYYDVSKFANYGKLSGKNIDDLRAGARVAVDEKKRNPHDFALWKNQKPGEPAWESPWGMGRPGWHIECSAMSMKYLGESFDIHAGGEDLIFPHHENEIAQSEGATKQKFVKYWLHNGFLQIEGEKMAKSLGNFRTVREIVKIYPGRVLRLFFLQKHYR
;
A
#
# COMPACT_ATOMS: atom_id res chain seq x y z
N MET A 1 -11.51 0.46 -30.16
CA MET A 1 -12.13 -0.12 -28.95
C MET A 1 -11.47 0.52 -27.74
N GLY A 2 -12.24 0.97 -26.74
CA GLY A 2 -11.69 1.57 -25.52
C GLY A 2 -10.97 0.56 -24.63
N LEU A 3 -10.04 1.04 -23.79
CA LEU A 3 -9.36 0.23 -22.77
C LEU A 3 -10.39 -0.31 -21.76
N LYS A 4 -10.30 -1.60 -21.44
CA LYS A 4 -11.08 -2.21 -20.35
C LYS A 4 -10.17 -2.75 -19.26
N LEU A 5 -10.49 -2.47 -18.00
CA LEU A 5 -9.75 -2.91 -16.83
C LEU A 5 -10.63 -3.78 -15.95
N HIS A 6 -10.06 -4.82 -15.33
CA HIS A 6 -10.80 -5.56 -14.33
C HIS A 6 -10.75 -4.82 -13.00
N ASN A 7 -11.91 -4.33 -12.54
CA ASN A 7 -12.03 -3.58 -11.30
C ASN A 7 -12.30 -4.55 -10.16
N THR A 8 -11.37 -4.69 -9.21
CA THR A 8 -11.53 -5.58 -8.05
C THR A 8 -12.78 -5.23 -7.25
N PHE A 9 -13.14 -3.95 -7.17
CA PHE A 9 -14.31 -3.50 -6.42
C PHE A 9 -15.63 -4.07 -6.97
N THR A 10 -15.77 -4.20 -8.29
CA THR A 10 -16.99 -4.75 -8.93
C THR A 10 -16.84 -6.18 -9.41
N ARG A 11 -15.61 -6.72 -9.45
CA ARG A 11 -15.26 -8.05 -9.95
C ARG A 11 -15.59 -8.24 -11.44
N THR A 12 -15.63 -7.16 -12.21
CA THR A 12 -15.93 -7.19 -13.65
C THR A 12 -14.90 -6.41 -14.48
N LYS A 13 -14.86 -6.68 -15.79
CA LYS A 13 -14.10 -5.84 -16.73
C LYS A 13 -14.95 -4.63 -17.11
N GLU A 14 -14.50 -3.45 -16.75
CA GLU A 14 -15.17 -2.18 -16.99
C GLU A 14 -14.43 -1.39 -18.07
N GLU A 15 -15.16 -0.59 -18.83
CA GLU A 15 -14.54 0.43 -19.68
C GLU A 15 -13.82 1.45 -18.81
N PHE A 16 -12.57 1.76 -19.17
CA PHE A 16 -11.79 2.76 -18.49
C PHE A 16 -12.22 4.15 -18.96
N VAL A 17 -12.79 4.90 -18.02
CA VAL A 17 -13.17 6.30 -18.20
C VAL A 17 -12.46 7.08 -17.10
N PRO A 18 -11.53 8.00 -17.42
CA PRO A 18 -10.85 8.75 -16.38
C PRO A 18 -11.80 9.71 -15.65
N VAL A 19 -11.40 10.16 -14.46
CA VAL A 19 -12.03 11.22 -13.68
C VAL A 19 -11.95 12.54 -14.44
N GLU A 20 -10.79 12.83 -15.04
CA GLU A 20 -10.57 13.98 -15.91
C GLU A 20 -10.23 13.51 -17.34
N LYS A 21 -10.94 14.04 -18.35
CA LYS A 21 -10.76 13.61 -19.75
C LYS A 21 -9.30 13.76 -20.19
N GLY A 22 -8.70 12.65 -20.63
CA GLY A 22 -7.33 12.62 -21.15
C GLY A 22 -6.23 12.52 -20.09
N LYS A 23 -6.56 12.57 -18.80
CA LYS A 23 -5.60 12.42 -17.71
C LYS A 23 -5.84 11.17 -16.89
N VAL A 24 -4.78 10.57 -16.36
CA VAL A 24 -4.85 9.40 -15.49
C VAL A 24 -3.99 9.62 -14.26
N LYS A 25 -4.62 9.54 -13.10
CA LYS A 25 -4.00 9.61 -11.78
C LYS A 25 -3.91 8.20 -11.20
N PHE A 26 -2.70 7.68 -11.11
CA PHE A 26 -2.43 6.28 -10.79
C PHE A 26 -1.51 6.18 -9.57
N TYR A 27 -2.04 5.66 -8.46
CA TYR A 27 -1.28 5.30 -7.27
C TYR A 27 -0.98 3.79 -7.22
N MET A 28 0.25 3.44 -6.83
CA MET A 28 0.68 2.06 -6.59
C MET A 28 1.27 1.97 -5.18
N CYS A 29 0.75 1.06 -4.35
CA CYS A 29 1.39 0.75 -3.07
C CYS A 29 2.80 0.21 -3.30
N GLY A 30 3.80 0.89 -2.75
CA GLY A 30 5.21 0.51 -2.88
C GLY A 30 5.73 -0.35 -1.73
N PRO A 31 7.05 -0.57 -1.66
CA PRO A 31 7.65 -1.46 -0.68
C PRO A 31 7.78 -0.80 0.70
N THR A 32 7.76 -1.62 1.75
CA THR A 32 8.40 -1.28 3.02
C THR A 32 9.91 -1.44 2.87
N VAL A 33 10.68 -0.37 3.03
CA VAL A 33 12.13 -0.35 2.76
C VAL A 33 12.96 -0.85 3.95
N TYR A 34 12.74 -2.12 4.32
CA TYR A 34 13.46 -2.80 5.43
C TYR A 34 14.31 -3.99 4.96
N ASP A 35 14.15 -4.41 3.71
CA ASP A 35 14.82 -5.55 3.09
C ASP A 35 14.80 -5.41 1.56
N TYR A 36 15.52 -6.29 0.85
CA TYR A 36 15.49 -6.35 -0.61
C TYR A 36 14.14 -6.83 -1.14
N ILE A 37 13.69 -6.27 -2.27
CA ILE A 37 12.44 -6.70 -2.89
C ILE A 37 12.57 -8.11 -3.47
N HIS A 38 11.47 -8.85 -3.41
CA HIS A 38 11.39 -10.16 -4.03
C HIS A 38 10.72 -10.15 -5.38
N ILE A 39 10.84 -11.29 -6.06
CA ILE A 39 10.27 -11.46 -7.38
C ILE A 39 8.73 -11.32 -7.40
N GLY A 40 8.07 -11.51 -6.27
CA GLY A 40 6.64 -11.20 -6.09
C GLY A 40 6.34 -9.71 -6.17
N ASN A 41 7.13 -8.86 -5.48
CA ASN A 41 7.02 -7.41 -5.63
C ASN A 41 7.37 -6.98 -7.06
N ALA A 42 8.43 -7.57 -7.63
CA ALA A 42 8.85 -7.27 -9.00
C ALA A 42 7.71 -7.47 -10.02
N ARG A 43 6.95 -8.58 -9.91
CA ARG A 43 5.78 -8.83 -10.76
C ARG A 43 4.75 -7.70 -10.67
N ALA A 44 4.45 -7.22 -9.46
CA ALA A 44 3.52 -6.12 -9.24
C ALA A 44 4.01 -4.84 -9.93
N PHE A 45 5.25 -4.44 -9.68
CA PHE A 45 5.83 -3.21 -10.25
C PHE A 45 5.97 -3.28 -11.78
N ILE A 46 6.30 -4.45 -12.34
CA ILE A 46 6.31 -4.67 -13.79
C ILE A 46 4.91 -4.52 -14.39
N ALA A 47 3.88 -5.08 -13.74
CA ALA A 47 2.50 -4.95 -14.20
C ALA A 47 2.02 -3.49 -14.19
N GLY A 48 2.30 -2.75 -13.11
CA GLY A 48 2.02 -1.32 -13.02
C GLY A 48 2.74 -0.50 -14.08
N ASP A 49 4.03 -0.79 -14.31
CA ASP A 49 4.83 -0.14 -15.35
C ASP A 49 4.30 -0.40 -16.77
N VAL A 50 3.94 -1.65 -17.10
CA VAL A 50 3.34 -1.96 -18.40
C VAL A 50 2.02 -1.24 -18.60
N LEU A 51 1.15 -1.20 -17.58
CA LEU A 51 -0.12 -0.49 -17.67
C LEU A 51 0.10 1.01 -17.90
N ARG A 52 0.98 1.65 -17.13
CA ARG A 52 1.33 3.06 -17.27
C ARG A 52 1.89 3.37 -18.66
N ARG A 53 2.84 2.56 -19.15
CA ARG A 53 3.42 2.71 -20.50
C ARG A 53 2.35 2.58 -21.58
N PHE A 54 1.44 1.62 -21.44
CA PHE A 54 0.35 1.43 -22.39
C PHE A 54 -0.63 2.60 -22.39
N MET A 55 -0.99 3.13 -21.21
CA MET A 55 -1.86 4.32 -21.09
C MET A 55 -1.23 5.55 -21.74
N LYS A 56 0.08 5.79 -21.52
CA LYS A 56 0.82 6.85 -22.21
C LYS A 56 0.82 6.62 -23.73
N TYR A 57 1.05 5.39 -24.18
CA TYR A 57 1.05 5.03 -25.60
C TYR A 57 -0.30 5.30 -26.29
N ILE A 58 -1.42 5.05 -25.63
CA ILE A 58 -2.76 5.33 -26.18
C ILE A 58 -3.22 6.79 -25.99
N GLY A 59 -2.33 7.68 -25.54
CA GLY A 59 -2.55 9.12 -25.54
C GLY A 59 -3.05 9.73 -24.23
N TYR A 60 -2.99 9.01 -23.10
CA TYR A 60 -3.26 9.61 -21.80
C TYR A 60 -2.04 10.35 -21.24
N ASP A 61 -2.29 11.48 -20.59
CA ASP A 61 -1.34 12.12 -19.68
C ASP A 61 -1.43 11.41 -18.31
N VAL A 62 -0.37 10.72 -17.89
CA VAL A 62 -0.40 9.84 -16.72
C VAL A 62 0.50 10.39 -15.61
N THR A 63 -0.08 10.74 -14.47
CA THR A 63 0.61 10.96 -13.20
C THR A 63 0.64 9.66 -12.41
N TYR A 64 1.84 9.11 -12.20
CA TYR A 64 2.07 7.85 -11.49
C TYR A 64 2.84 8.07 -10.20
N VAL A 65 2.27 7.63 -9.08
CA VAL A 65 2.83 7.79 -7.73
C VAL A 65 3.04 6.42 -7.10
N LEU A 66 4.22 6.19 -6.52
CA LEU A 66 4.56 4.95 -5.83
C LEU A 66 5.25 5.27 -4.51
N ASN A 67 4.61 5.03 -3.37
CA ASN A 67 5.20 5.41 -2.07
C ASN A 67 6.34 4.50 -1.63
N LEU A 68 7.19 4.99 -0.73
CA LEU A 68 8.14 4.17 0.03
C LEU A 68 7.71 4.19 1.49
N THR A 69 7.32 3.05 2.05
CA THR A 69 7.03 2.96 3.49
C THR A 69 8.36 2.87 4.24
N ASP A 70 8.75 4.00 4.84
CA ASP A 70 10.02 4.20 5.54
C ASP A 70 9.85 4.36 7.06
N ILE A 71 8.65 4.07 7.58
CA ILE A 71 8.38 3.85 8.99
C ILE A 71 7.45 2.65 9.15
N ASP A 72 7.91 1.59 9.81
CA ASP A 72 7.11 0.38 10.07
C ASP A 72 7.76 -0.43 11.21
N ASP A 73 6.96 -1.29 11.84
CA ASP A 73 7.42 -2.18 12.91
C ASP A 73 8.61 -3.05 12.44
N LYS A 74 8.62 -3.48 11.16
CA LYS A 74 9.73 -4.27 10.58
C LYS A 74 11.02 -3.47 10.43
N ILE A 75 10.93 -2.18 10.12
CA ILE A 75 12.09 -1.28 10.00
C ILE A 75 12.71 -1.08 11.38
N ILE A 76 11.87 -0.81 12.39
CA ILE A 76 12.29 -0.63 13.78
C ILE A 76 12.97 -1.91 14.31
N GLN A 77 12.35 -3.08 14.10
CA GLN A 77 12.93 -4.36 14.52
C GLN A 77 14.27 -4.64 13.83
N ARG A 78 14.40 -4.32 12.53
CA ARG A 78 15.65 -4.49 11.79
C ARG A 78 16.74 -3.56 12.30
N SER A 79 16.41 -2.29 12.52
CA SER A 79 17.29 -1.26 13.10
C SER A 79 17.83 -1.69 14.47
N GLN A 80 16.97 -2.18 15.36
CA GLN A 80 17.37 -2.70 16.67
C GLN A 80 18.28 -3.93 16.55
N LYS A 81 17.97 -4.86 15.64
CA LYS A 81 18.77 -6.06 15.41
C LYS A 81 20.16 -5.75 14.84
N GLU A 82 20.27 -4.77 13.96
CA GLU A 82 21.54 -4.38 13.32
C GLU A 82 22.33 -3.32 14.12
N GLY A 83 21.73 -2.71 15.15
CA GLY A 83 22.38 -1.66 15.93
C GLY A 83 22.64 -0.37 15.15
N VAL A 84 21.79 -0.07 14.15
CA VAL A 84 21.90 1.14 13.29
C VAL A 84 20.57 1.90 13.29
N SER A 85 20.57 3.18 12.89
CA SER A 85 19.34 3.99 12.83
C SER A 85 18.33 3.45 11.80
N THR A 86 17.05 3.73 12.00
CA THR A 86 15.98 3.43 11.03
C THR A 86 16.24 4.11 9.69
N GLU A 87 16.76 5.35 9.71
CA GLU A 87 17.16 6.09 8.51
C GLU A 87 18.25 5.36 7.71
N SER A 88 19.26 4.79 8.39
CA SER A 88 20.31 4.02 7.71
C SER A 88 19.75 2.76 7.01
N ILE A 89 18.79 2.09 7.66
CA ILE A 89 18.06 0.95 7.07
C ILE A 89 17.27 1.41 5.83
N THR A 90 16.46 2.46 5.97
CA THR A 90 15.55 2.91 4.91
C THR A 90 16.30 3.47 3.72
N GLU A 91 17.39 4.21 3.91
CA GLU A 91 18.23 4.71 2.80
C GLU A 91 18.93 3.58 2.05
N LYS A 92 19.50 2.61 2.77
CA LYS A 92 20.13 1.43 2.17
C LYS A 92 19.14 0.67 1.28
N PHE A 93 17.96 0.35 1.80
CA PHE A 93 16.98 -0.45 1.06
C PHE A 93 16.18 0.35 0.03
N SER A 94 16.03 1.67 0.20
CA SER A 94 15.51 2.55 -0.86
C SER A 94 16.45 2.58 -2.05
N LYS A 95 17.75 2.77 -1.81
CA LYS A 95 18.77 2.69 -2.88
C LYS A 95 18.71 1.33 -3.57
N ALA A 96 18.64 0.25 -2.79
CA ALA A 96 18.57 -1.09 -3.34
C ALA A 96 17.31 -1.33 -4.18
N PHE A 97 16.16 -0.80 -3.75
CA PHE A 97 14.92 -0.83 -4.52
C PHE A 97 15.08 -0.13 -5.87
N PHE A 98 15.68 1.06 -5.90
CA PHE A 98 15.90 1.80 -7.16
C PHE A 98 16.84 1.05 -8.12
N GLU A 99 17.90 0.44 -7.61
CA GLU A 99 18.79 -0.43 -8.41
C GLU A 99 18.04 -1.65 -8.97
N ASP A 100 17.16 -2.26 -8.17
CA ASP A 100 16.41 -3.45 -8.57
C ASP A 100 15.38 -3.11 -9.66
N ILE A 101 14.64 -2.00 -9.55
CA ILE A 101 13.67 -1.60 -10.58
C ILE A 101 14.35 -1.17 -11.89
N ASP A 102 15.52 -0.54 -11.81
CA ASP A 102 16.33 -0.19 -12.99
C ASP A 102 16.81 -1.44 -13.72
N THR A 103 17.31 -2.44 -12.97
CA THR A 103 17.69 -3.75 -13.50
C THR A 103 16.53 -4.43 -14.25
N LEU A 104 15.29 -4.22 -13.80
CA LEU A 104 14.07 -4.76 -14.41
C LEU A 104 13.52 -3.91 -15.56
N GLY A 105 14.16 -2.78 -15.89
CA GLY A 105 13.72 -1.86 -16.95
C GLY A 105 12.39 -1.16 -16.65
N ILE A 106 12.05 -0.99 -15.37
CA ILE A 106 10.88 -0.23 -14.91
C ILE A 106 11.26 1.25 -14.92
N GLU A 107 10.44 2.12 -15.52
CA GLU A 107 10.73 3.56 -15.43
C GLU A 107 10.38 4.09 -14.06
N LYS A 108 11.05 5.19 -13.69
CA LYS A 108 10.73 5.90 -12.46
C LYS A 108 9.29 6.41 -12.48
N ALA A 109 8.66 6.36 -11.32
CA ALA A 109 7.40 7.05 -11.04
C ALA A 109 7.62 8.56 -11.02
N ASP A 110 6.53 9.30 -11.20
CA ASP A 110 6.55 10.76 -11.19
C ASP A 110 6.78 11.29 -9.76
N ALA A 111 6.41 10.51 -8.73
CA ALA A 111 6.75 10.78 -7.33
C ALA A 111 6.92 9.50 -6.50
N TYR A 112 7.80 9.58 -5.48
CA TYR A 112 8.05 8.54 -4.49
C TYR A 112 7.88 9.05 -3.06
N PRO A 113 6.65 9.36 -2.61
CA PRO A 113 6.44 9.96 -1.30
C PRO A 113 6.82 8.98 -0.19
N ARG A 114 7.47 9.50 0.85
CA ARG A 114 7.85 8.77 2.06
C ARG A 114 6.90 9.09 3.19
N ALA A 115 6.54 8.10 4.00
CA ALA A 115 5.62 8.29 5.10
C ALA A 115 6.17 9.28 6.15
N THR A 116 7.49 9.26 6.40
CA THR A 116 8.16 10.19 7.32
C THR A 116 8.12 11.65 6.87
N GLU A 117 7.98 11.91 5.56
CA GLU A 117 7.89 13.26 4.98
C GLU A 117 6.44 13.79 4.88
N HIS A 118 5.45 12.98 5.30
CA HIS A 118 4.02 13.25 5.14
C HIS A 118 3.24 13.17 6.45
N VAL A 119 3.94 13.28 7.58
CA VAL A 119 3.34 13.18 8.92
C VAL A 119 2.30 14.28 9.15
N GLU A 120 2.53 15.48 8.62
CA GLU A 120 1.56 16.59 8.73
C GLU A 120 0.24 16.25 8.04
N GLU A 121 0.26 15.75 6.80
CA GLU A 121 -0.96 15.34 6.10
C GLU A 121 -1.67 14.17 6.79
N ILE A 122 -0.90 13.22 7.34
CA ILE A 122 -1.44 12.12 8.14
C ILE A 122 -2.17 12.66 9.38
N ILE A 123 -1.55 13.57 10.14
CA ILE A 123 -2.18 14.20 11.31
C ILE A 123 -3.46 14.95 10.91
N VAL A 124 -3.44 15.69 9.79
CA VAL A 124 -4.62 16.40 9.28
C VAL A 124 -5.77 15.42 8.97
N LEU A 125 -5.46 14.31 8.28
CA LEU A 125 -6.45 13.30 7.95
C LEU A 125 -7.05 12.64 9.20
N ILE A 126 -6.21 12.31 10.18
CA ILE A 126 -6.67 11.72 11.44
C ILE A 126 -7.54 12.71 12.23
N LYS A 127 -7.16 14.00 12.30
CA LYS A 127 -7.99 15.04 12.91
C LYS A 127 -9.38 15.11 12.27
N ARG A 128 -9.45 15.04 10.94
CA ARG A 128 -10.72 15.03 10.19
C ARG A 128 -11.57 13.80 10.55
N LEU A 129 -10.96 12.62 10.64
CA LEU A 129 -11.64 11.38 11.03
C LEU A 129 -12.18 11.42 12.48
N ILE A 130 -11.40 11.97 13.42
CA ILE A 130 -11.86 12.18 14.81
C ILE A 130 -13.00 13.18 14.86
N GLY A 131 -12.90 14.32 14.16
CA GLY A 131 -13.94 15.34 14.11
C GLY A 131 -15.28 14.84 13.55
N GLN A 132 -15.25 13.75 12.78
CA GLN A 132 -16.44 13.09 12.23
C GLN A 132 -16.84 11.82 13.02
N ALA A 133 -16.28 11.62 14.21
CA ALA A 133 -16.52 10.45 15.06
C ALA A 133 -16.29 9.09 14.37
N SER A 134 -15.40 9.05 13.36
CA SER A 134 -14.97 7.81 12.67
C SER A 134 -13.65 7.26 13.24
N ALA A 135 -13.03 8.00 14.17
CA ALA A 135 -11.84 7.59 14.91
C ALA A 135 -11.93 8.03 16.36
N TYR A 136 -11.19 7.36 17.24
CA TYR A 136 -11.12 7.67 18.66
C TYR A 136 -9.71 7.50 19.21
N GLN A 137 -9.36 8.30 20.22
CA GLN A 137 -8.09 8.21 20.94
C GLN A 137 -8.26 7.36 22.20
N VAL A 138 -7.25 6.55 22.53
CA VAL A 138 -7.16 5.79 23.78
C VAL A 138 -5.69 5.57 24.15
N GLY A 139 -5.27 6.07 25.32
CA GLY A 139 -3.90 5.85 25.83
C GLY A 139 -2.77 6.31 24.89
N GLY A 140 -2.98 7.43 24.17
CA GLY A 140 -2.03 7.99 23.19
C GLY A 140 -2.13 7.39 21.78
N ASP A 141 -2.75 6.22 21.64
CA ASP A 141 -3.07 5.62 20.34
C ASP A 141 -4.34 6.27 19.76
N VAL A 142 -4.45 6.30 18.43
CA VAL A 142 -5.68 6.65 17.72
C VAL A 142 -6.09 5.50 16.82
N TYR A 143 -7.33 5.04 16.95
CA TYR A 143 -7.91 3.95 16.16
C TYR A 143 -9.04 4.45 15.27
N TYR A 144 -9.17 3.83 14.10
CA TYR A 144 -10.36 3.95 13.25
C TYR A 144 -11.45 3.04 13.80
N ASP A 145 -12.66 3.56 13.96
CA ASP A 145 -13.83 2.79 14.37
C ASP A 145 -14.52 2.19 13.14
N VAL A 146 -14.24 0.91 12.85
CA VAL A 146 -14.76 0.27 11.63
C VAL A 146 -16.29 0.17 11.62
N SER A 147 -16.93 0.22 12.80
CA SER A 147 -18.40 0.18 12.90
C SER A 147 -19.06 1.44 12.33
N LYS A 148 -18.30 2.53 12.16
CA LYS A 148 -18.77 3.79 11.59
C LYS A 148 -18.73 3.83 10.07
N PHE A 149 -18.18 2.80 9.43
CA PHE A 149 -18.10 2.71 7.98
C PHE A 149 -19.00 1.58 7.46
N ALA A 150 -20.20 1.95 7.03
CA ALA A 150 -21.26 0.99 6.66
C ALA A 150 -20.87 -0.03 5.57
N ASN A 151 -19.93 0.31 4.70
CA ASN A 151 -19.49 -0.53 3.59
C ASN A 151 -18.12 -1.19 3.81
N TYR A 152 -17.64 -1.28 5.05
CA TYR A 152 -16.35 -1.89 5.34
C TYR A 152 -16.36 -3.38 4.96
N GLY A 153 -15.36 -3.80 4.17
CA GLY A 153 -15.28 -5.17 3.62
C GLY A 153 -15.76 -5.29 2.17
N LYS A 154 -16.27 -4.22 1.56
CA LYS A 154 -16.83 -4.24 0.19
C LYS A 154 -15.79 -4.53 -0.88
N LEU A 155 -14.56 -4.03 -0.74
CA LEU A 155 -13.49 -4.30 -1.72
C LEU A 155 -13.13 -5.79 -1.72
N SER A 156 -12.86 -6.34 -0.53
CA SER A 156 -12.48 -7.74 -0.33
C SER A 156 -13.65 -8.71 -0.50
N GLY A 157 -14.89 -8.26 -0.29
CA GLY A 157 -16.08 -9.12 -0.20
C GLY A 157 -16.15 -9.90 1.10
N LYS A 158 -15.37 -9.51 2.13
CA LYS A 158 -15.42 -10.13 3.45
C LYS A 158 -16.57 -9.51 4.24
N ASN A 159 -17.36 -10.34 4.91
CA ASN A 159 -18.32 -9.90 5.89
C ASN A 159 -17.62 -9.71 7.26
N ILE A 160 -17.81 -8.57 7.90
CA ILE A 160 -17.23 -8.25 9.21
C ILE A 160 -17.70 -9.23 10.28
N ASP A 161 -18.96 -9.68 10.21
CA ASP A 161 -19.49 -10.61 11.20
C ASP A 161 -18.82 -11.99 11.11
N ASP A 162 -18.45 -12.44 9.91
CA ASP A 162 -17.69 -13.68 9.72
C ASP A 162 -16.24 -13.54 10.20
N LEU A 163 -15.67 -12.34 10.10
CA LEU A 163 -14.32 -12.04 10.62
C LEU A 163 -14.26 -12.08 12.15
N ARG A 164 -15.37 -11.77 12.85
CA ARG A 164 -15.48 -11.87 14.32
C ARG A 164 -15.34 -13.32 14.81
N ALA A 165 -15.87 -14.29 14.06
CA ALA A 165 -15.86 -15.71 14.44
C ALA A 165 -14.49 -16.39 14.27
N GLY A 166 -13.63 -15.88 13.37
CA GLY A 166 -12.33 -16.48 13.04
C GLY A 166 -11.11 -15.89 13.76
N ALA A 167 -11.26 -14.75 14.43
CA ALA A 167 -10.13 -14.03 15.01
C ALA A 167 -9.65 -14.68 16.33
N ARG A 168 -8.73 -15.65 16.24
CA ARG A 168 -7.86 -16.08 17.35
C ARG A 168 -6.71 -15.08 17.60
N VAL A 169 -7.01 -13.80 17.69
CA VAL A 169 -6.01 -12.76 18.00
C VAL A 169 -6.25 -12.29 19.43
N ALA A 170 -5.18 -12.12 20.21
CA ALA A 170 -5.27 -11.51 21.53
C ALA A 170 -6.02 -10.18 21.41
N VAL A 171 -7.16 -10.08 22.09
CA VAL A 171 -7.99 -8.88 22.07
C VAL A 171 -7.18 -7.76 22.69
N ASP A 172 -6.84 -6.74 21.91
CA ASP A 172 -6.32 -5.49 22.46
C ASP A 172 -7.47 -4.81 23.20
N GLU A 173 -7.46 -4.88 24.52
CA GLU A 173 -8.52 -4.35 25.39
C GLU A 173 -8.76 -2.83 25.20
N LYS A 174 -7.80 -2.12 24.59
CA LYS A 174 -7.97 -0.71 24.25
C LYS A 174 -8.99 -0.47 23.13
N LYS A 175 -9.22 -1.46 22.27
CA LYS A 175 -10.08 -1.30 21.10
C LYS A 175 -11.55 -1.54 21.46
N ARG A 176 -12.41 -0.63 21.00
CA ARG A 176 -13.88 -0.78 21.09
C ARG A 176 -14.37 -1.94 20.23
N ASN A 177 -13.71 -2.20 19.11
CA ASN A 177 -13.98 -3.34 18.23
C ASN A 177 -12.66 -4.03 17.85
N PRO A 178 -12.56 -5.37 17.90
CA PRO A 178 -11.34 -6.11 17.53
C PRO A 178 -10.79 -5.80 16.14
N HIS A 179 -11.64 -5.35 15.22
CA HIS A 179 -11.27 -5.01 13.85
C HIS A 179 -10.84 -3.54 13.67
N ASP A 180 -10.94 -2.73 14.72
CA ASP A 180 -10.41 -1.37 14.71
C ASP A 180 -8.90 -1.41 14.47
N PHE A 181 -8.41 -0.51 13.62
CA PHE A 181 -7.02 -0.46 13.21
C PHE A 181 -6.39 0.88 13.59
N ALA A 182 -5.10 0.85 13.91
CA ALA A 182 -4.38 2.03 14.35
C ALA A 182 -4.21 3.01 13.19
N LEU A 183 -4.57 4.26 13.44
CA LEU A 183 -4.25 5.42 12.62
C LEU A 183 -2.97 6.09 13.13
N TRP A 184 -2.81 6.15 14.45
CA TRP A 184 -1.62 6.67 15.14
C TRP A 184 -1.26 5.73 16.27
N LYS A 185 0.02 5.37 16.38
CA LYS A 185 0.55 4.53 17.46
C LYS A 185 1.38 5.39 18.40
N ASN A 186 1.07 5.34 19.69
CA ASN A 186 1.87 6.00 20.73
C ASN A 186 3.31 5.48 20.71
N GLN A 187 4.27 6.37 21.01
CA GLN A 187 5.68 6.01 21.02
C GLN A 187 5.98 4.94 22.09
N LYS A 188 6.75 3.92 21.70
CA LYS A 188 7.42 3.02 22.64
C LYS A 188 8.87 3.46 22.85
N PRO A 189 9.48 3.17 24.01
CA PRO A 189 10.86 3.56 24.29
C PRO A 189 11.81 3.12 23.16
N GLY A 190 12.56 4.07 22.61
CA GLY A 190 13.54 3.83 21.54
C GLY A 190 12.96 3.73 20.13
N GLU A 191 11.65 3.90 19.93
CA GLU A 191 11.06 4.02 18.59
C GLU A 191 11.12 5.47 18.07
N PRO A 192 11.31 5.69 16.75
CA PRO A 192 11.15 7.02 16.16
C PRO A 192 9.70 7.51 16.34
N ALA A 193 9.57 8.81 16.60
CA ALA A 193 8.28 9.43 16.85
C ALA A 193 8.26 10.91 16.45
N TRP A 194 7.06 11.40 16.18
CA TRP A 194 6.74 12.76 15.82
C TRP A 194 5.75 13.33 16.83
N GLU A 195 5.81 14.64 17.03
CA GLU A 195 4.83 15.35 17.85
C GLU A 195 3.46 15.36 17.16
N SER A 196 2.41 15.16 17.94
CA SER A 196 1.03 15.18 17.45
C SER A 196 0.07 15.67 18.56
N PRO A 197 -1.18 16.03 18.21
CA PRO A 197 -2.19 16.36 19.22
C PRO A 197 -2.50 15.24 20.22
N TRP A 198 -2.06 14.02 19.94
CA TRP A 198 -2.31 12.83 20.76
C TRP A 198 -1.08 12.39 21.54
N GLY A 199 0.01 13.17 21.50
CA GLY A 199 1.31 12.85 22.08
C GLY A 199 2.34 12.39 21.04
N MET A 200 3.53 12.04 21.51
CA MET A 200 4.59 11.49 20.66
C MET A 200 4.18 10.13 20.11
N GLY A 201 4.28 9.95 18.80
CA GLY A 201 3.97 8.67 18.18
C GLY A 201 4.30 8.62 16.70
N ARG A 202 3.70 7.69 15.98
CA ARG A 202 3.94 7.49 14.56
C ARG A 202 2.70 7.01 13.82
N PRO A 203 2.65 7.18 12.49
CA PRO A 203 1.56 6.68 11.68
C PRO A 203 1.32 5.17 11.83
N GLY A 204 0.07 4.76 11.66
CA GLY A 204 -0.29 3.38 11.36
C GLY A 204 -0.12 3.07 9.86
N TRP A 205 0.18 1.83 9.53
CA TRP A 205 0.53 1.42 8.15
C TRP A 205 -0.46 1.92 7.07
N HIS A 206 -1.76 1.85 7.32
CA HIS A 206 -2.77 2.17 6.30
C HIS A 206 -2.94 3.67 6.04
N ILE A 207 -2.79 4.51 7.08
CA ILE A 207 -3.13 5.95 6.97
C ILE A 207 -2.15 6.71 6.07
N GLU A 208 -0.93 6.18 5.95
CA GLU A 208 0.12 6.71 5.10
C GLU A 208 -0.33 6.80 3.64
N CYS A 209 -0.78 5.68 3.06
CA CYS A 209 -1.18 5.63 1.65
C CYS A 209 -2.42 6.48 1.37
N SER A 210 -3.40 6.52 2.29
CA SER A 210 -4.55 7.43 2.18
C SER A 210 -4.11 8.90 2.13
N ALA A 211 -3.26 9.35 3.06
CA ALA A 211 -2.81 10.73 3.11
C ALA A 211 -1.92 11.11 1.91
N MET A 212 -0.93 10.26 1.59
CA MET A 212 -0.01 10.51 0.48
C MET A 212 -0.74 10.48 -0.87
N SER A 213 -1.53 9.45 -1.17
CA SER A 213 -2.25 9.39 -2.45
C SER A 213 -3.15 10.60 -2.66
N MET A 214 -3.89 11.04 -1.64
CA MET A 214 -4.73 12.23 -1.74
C MET A 214 -3.94 13.54 -1.90
N LYS A 215 -2.77 13.67 -1.28
CA LYS A 215 -1.90 14.85 -1.48
C LYS A 215 -1.46 15.01 -2.93
N TYR A 216 -1.05 13.91 -3.58
CA TYR A 216 -0.51 13.99 -4.94
C TYR A 216 -1.58 13.90 -6.03
N LEU A 217 -2.68 13.18 -5.78
CA LEU A 217 -3.68 12.86 -6.81
C LEU A 217 -5.05 13.50 -6.53
N GLY A 218 -5.28 14.04 -5.34
CA GLY A 218 -6.56 14.57 -4.88
C GLY A 218 -7.42 13.52 -4.18
N GLU A 219 -8.51 13.97 -3.55
CA GLU A 219 -9.41 13.12 -2.73
C GLU A 219 -10.14 12.01 -3.50
N SER A 220 -10.16 12.10 -4.84
CA SER A 220 -10.70 11.08 -5.74
C SER A 220 -9.85 10.95 -7.00
N PHE A 221 -9.42 9.73 -7.33
CA PHE A 221 -8.54 9.47 -8.49
C PHE A 221 -8.85 8.17 -9.24
N ASP A 222 -8.15 7.95 -10.35
CA ASP A 222 -8.49 6.92 -11.33
C ASP A 222 -8.16 5.51 -10.87
N ILE A 223 -6.88 5.24 -10.57
CA ILE A 223 -6.37 3.89 -10.40
C ILE A 223 -5.59 3.78 -9.11
N HIS A 224 -5.93 2.78 -8.29
CA HIS A 224 -5.11 2.32 -7.18
C HIS A 224 -4.75 0.86 -7.41
N ALA A 225 -3.46 0.53 -7.35
CA ALA A 225 -3.00 -0.84 -7.56
C ALA A 225 -2.04 -1.35 -6.49
N GLY A 226 -1.96 -2.68 -6.40
CA GLY A 226 -1.06 -3.40 -5.50
C GLY A 226 -1.18 -4.92 -5.65
N GLY A 227 -0.49 -5.67 -4.80
CA GLY A 227 -0.64 -7.12 -4.72
C GLY A 227 -2.02 -7.54 -4.20
N GLU A 228 -2.49 -8.73 -4.57
CA GLU A 228 -3.76 -9.28 -4.05
C GLU A 228 -3.80 -9.41 -2.51
N ASP A 229 -2.64 -9.55 -1.86
CA ASP A 229 -2.51 -9.49 -0.40
C ASP A 229 -2.87 -8.13 0.20
N LEU A 230 -2.80 -7.04 -0.58
CA LEU A 230 -3.15 -5.71 -0.12
C LEU A 230 -4.65 -5.43 -0.18
N ILE A 231 -5.45 -6.26 -0.86
CA ILE A 231 -6.92 -6.11 -0.89
C ILE A 231 -7.48 -5.99 0.54
N PHE A 232 -7.02 -6.85 1.44
CA PHE A 232 -7.40 -6.82 2.84
C PHE A 232 -6.23 -7.20 3.76
N PRO A 233 -5.98 -6.43 4.83
CA PRO A 233 -6.78 -5.29 5.29
C PRO A 233 -6.39 -3.96 4.64
N HIS A 234 -5.27 -3.89 3.89
CA HIS A 234 -4.63 -2.61 3.57
C HIS A 234 -5.52 -1.65 2.75
N HIS A 235 -5.87 -2.01 1.52
CA HIS A 235 -6.68 -1.17 0.64
C HIS A 235 -8.12 -1.00 1.14
N GLU A 236 -8.69 -1.99 1.85
CA GLU A 236 -9.99 -1.86 2.52
C GLU A 236 -9.96 -0.75 3.58
N ASN A 237 -8.87 -0.68 4.36
CA ASN A 237 -8.67 0.35 5.37
C ASN A 237 -8.46 1.73 4.73
N GLU A 238 -7.76 1.79 3.59
CA GLU A 238 -7.58 3.05 2.87
C GLU A 238 -8.89 3.62 2.32
N ILE A 239 -9.78 2.77 1.81
CA ILE A 239 -11.14 3.17 1.44
C ILE A 239 -11.85 3.74 2.68
N ALA A 240 -11.84 3.02 3.80
CA ALA A 240 -12.52 3.44 5.02
C ALA A 240 -11.99 4.78 5.55
N GLN A 241 -10.67 4.98 5.53
CA GLN A 241 -10.02 6.22 5.93
C GLN A 241 -10.37 7.38 4.99
N SER A 242 -10.18 7.17 3.68
CA SER A 242 -10.30 8.22 2.68
C SER A 242 -11.76 8.60 2.43
N GLU A 243 -12.64 7.63 2.19
CA GLU A 243 -14.08 7.90 2.03
C GLU A 243 -14.73 8.30 3.35
N GLY A 244 -14.24 7.73 4.47
CA GLY A 244 -14.65 8.13 5.82
C GLY A 244 -14.38 9.60 6.06
N ALA A 245 -13.22 10.12 5.70
CA ALA A 245 -12.88 11.54 5.88
C ALA A 245 -13.55 12.46 4.85
N THR A 246 -13.51 12.06 3.57
CA THR A 246 -13.88 12.94 2.43
C THR A 246 -15.35 12.89 2.08
N LYS A 247 -16.04 11.80 2.43
CA LYS A 247 -17.41 11.46 1.98
C LYS A 247 -17.55 11.35 0.46
N GLN A 248 -16.43 11.19 -0.26
CA GLN A 248 -16.36 11.00 -1.70
C GLN A 248 -15.85 9.59 -2.02
N LYS A 249 -16.10 9.11 -3.23
CA LYS A 249 -15.51 7.86 -3.72
C LYS A 249 -14.01 8.04 -3.87
N PHE A 250 -13.22 7.22 -3.18
CA PHE A 250 -11.76 7.39 -3.12
C PHE A 250 -11.08 7.03 -4.45
N VAL A 251 -11.37 5.85 -4.98
CA VAL A 251 -10.69 5.32 -6.18
C VAL A 251 -11.72 4.75 -7.15
N LYS A 252 -11.59 5.08 -8.44
CA LYS A 252 -12.52 4.59 -9.47
C LYS A 252 -12.26 3.12 -9.83
N TYR A 253 -10.99 2.74 -10.04
CA TYR A 253 -10.56 1.40 -10.46
C TYR A 253 -9.50 0.82 -9.53
N TRP A 254 -9.82 -0.29 -8.86
CA TRP A 254 -8.88 -1.04 -8.04
C TRP A 254 -8.28 -2.19 -8.84
N LEU A 255 -6.95 -2.24 -8.97
CA LEU A 255 -6.27 -3.27 -9.76
C LEU A 255 -5.31 -4.07 -8.88
N HIS A 256 -5.48 -5.39 -8.87
CA HIS A 256 -4.63 -6.27 -8.06
C HIS A 256 -3.96 -7.34 -8.91
N ASN A 257 -2.64 -7.51 -8.74
CA ASN A 257 -1.91 -8.60 -9.39
C ASN A 257 -1.99 -9.88 -8.55
N GLY A 258 -2.07 -11.02 -9.23
CA GLY A 258 -2.14 -12.33 -8.57
C GLY A 258 -0.83 -12.72 -7.88
N PHE A 259 -0.93 -13.65 -6.94
CA PHE A 259 0.22 -14.22 -6.25
C PHE A 259 1.19 -14.94 -7.20
N LEU A 260 2.47 -14.94 -6.85
CA LEU A 260 3.43 -15.89 -7.41
C LEU A 260 3.43 -17.17 -6.58
N GLN A 261 3.42 -18.29 -7.28
CA GLN A 261 3.62 -19.62 -6.72
C GLN A 261 5.00 -20.14 -7.13
N ILE A 262 5.69 -20.81 -6.20
CA ILE A 262 6.91 -21.58 -6.47
C ILE A 262 6.57 -23.03 -6.17
N GLU A 263 6.73 -23.91 -7.15
CA GLU A 263 6.45 -25.36 -7.01
C GLU A 263 5.01 -25.67 -6.55
N GLY A 264 4.05 -24.81 -6.91
CA GLY A 264 2.65 -24.93 -6.51
C GLY A 264 2.33 -24.36 -5.12
N GLU A 265 3.33 -23.95 -4.35
CA GLU A 265 3.15 -23.30 -3.05
C GLU A 265 3.24 -21.77 -3.14
N LYS A 266 2.54 -21.08 -2.23
CA LYS A 266 2.68 -19.63 -2.09
C LYS A 266 4.09 -19.29 -1.63
N MET A 267 4.69 -18.28 -2.25
CA MET A 267 5.98 -17.75 -1.78
C MET A 267 5.84 -17.09 -0.40
N ALA A 268 6.66 -17.50 0.57
CA ALA A 268 6.71 -16.90 1.89
C ALA A 268 8.11 -17.00 2.50
N LYS A 269 8.56 -15.94 3.21
CA LYS A 269 9.84 -15.96 3.93
C LYS A 269 9.91 -17.12 4.94
N SER A 270 8.79 -17.44 5.59
CA SER A 270 8.67 -18.54 6.57
C SER A 270 8.88 -19.94 5.97
N LEU A 271 8.64 -20.10 4.66
CA LEU A 271 8.81 -21.38 3.96
C LEU A 271 10.20 -21.53 3.34
N GLY A 272 11.07 -20.51 3.43
CA GLY A 272 12.41 -20.54 2.82
C GLY A 272 12.42 -20.56 1.27
N ASN A 273 11.24 -20.59 0.64
CA ASN A 273 11.06 -20.60 -0.81
C ASN A 273 11.11 -19.19 -1.45
N PHE A 274 11.37 -18.16 -0.65
CA PHE A 274 11.50 -16.78 -1.09
C PHE A 274 12.78 -16.55 -1.92
N ARG A 275 12.68 -15.74 -2.99
CA ARG A 275 13.82 -15.31 -3.82
C ARG A 275 13.76 -13.82 -4.10
N THR A 276 14.86 -13.14 -3.87
CA THR A 276 15.04 -11.71 -4.17
C THR A 276 15.24 -11.48 -5.67
N VAL A 277 14.97 -10.27 -6.14
CA VAL A 277 15.33 -9.88 -7.53
C VAL A 277 16.83 -10.07 -7.75
N ARG A 278 17.64 -9.64 -6.78
CA ARG A 278 19.11 -9.72 -6.80
C ARG A 278 19.66 -11.13 -6.95
N GLU A 279 19.02 -12.13 -6.35
CA GLU A 279 19.44 -13.52 -6.51
C GLU A 279 19.15 -14.04 -7.92
N ILE A 280 17.98 -13.72 -8.48
CA ILE A 280 17.61 -14.19 -9.82
C ILE A 280 18.42 -13.49 -10.91
N VAL A 281 18.71 -12.19 -10.76
CA VAL A 281 19.43 -11.44 -11.81
C VAL A 281 20.91 -11.83 -11.94
N LYS A 282 21.46 -12.56 -10.97
CA LYS A 282 22.78 -13.21 -11.09
C LYS A 282 22.78 -14.39 -12.06
N ILE A 283 21.62 -14.97 -12.32
CA ILE A 283 21.44 -16.18 -13.14
C ILE A 283 20.82 -15.81 -14.49
N TYR A 284 19.85 -14.89 -14.50
CA TYR A 284 19.13 -14.47 -15.70
C TYR A 284 19.11 -12.93 -15.82
N PRO A 285 19.33 -12.35 -17.01
CA PRO A 285 19.22 -10.90 -17.18
C PRO A 285 17.85 -10.35 -16.74
N GLY A 286 17.80 -9.14 -16.17
CA GLY A 286 16.55 -8.54 -15.69
C GLY A 286 15.45 -8.43 -16.76
N ARG A 287 15.82 -8.22 -18.03
CA ARG A 287 14.88 -8.25 -19.17
C ARG A 287 14.25 -9.62 -19.41
N VAL A 288 14.99 -10.71 -19.15
CA VAL A 288 14.47 -12.08 -19.25
C VAL A 288 13.47 -12.33 -18.13
N LEU A 289 13.78 -11.89 -16.90
CA LEU A 289 12.84 -11.96 -15.78
C LEU A 289 11.57 -11.13 -16.05
N ARG A 290 11.72 -9.95 -16.64
CA ARG A 290 10.57 -9.14 -17.08
C ARG A 290 9.72 -9.86 -18.11
N LEU A 291 10.33 -10.41 -19.16
CA LEU A 291 9.62 -11.17 -20.19
C LEU A 291 8.87 -12.37 -19.57
N PHE A 292 9.52 -13.11 -18.68
CA PHE A 292 8.93 -14.25 -17.96
C PHE A 292 7.61 -13.86 -17.27
N PHE A 293 7.57 -12.74 -16.55
CA PHE A 293 6.32 -12.31 -15.92
C PHE A 293 5.24 -11.89 -16.92
N LEU A 294 5.62 -11.30 -18.05
CA LEU A 294 4.70 -10.81 -19.07
C LEU A 294 4.13 -11.91 -19.98
N GLN A 295 4.65 -13.15 -19.89
CA GLN A 295 4.08 -14.31 -20.57
C GLN A 295 2.76 -14.79 -19.96
N LYS A 296 2.42 -14.31 -18.75
CA LYS A 296 1.14 -14.59 -18.10
C LYS A 296 0.39 -13.29 -17.85
N HIS A 297 -0.92 -13.41 -17.77
CA HIS A 297 -1.76 -12.30 -17.37
C HIS A 297 -1.37 -11.84 -15.94
N TYR A 298 -1.45 -10.52 -15.68
CA TYR A 298 -0.98 -9.95 -14.41
C TYR A 298 -1.81 -10.42 -13.20
N ARG A 299 -3.08 -10.76 -13.46
CA ARG A 299 -4.00 -11.44 -12.53
C ARG A 299 -3.86 -12.93 -12.67
#